data_AF-A0A924JQV7-F1
#
_entry.id   AF-A0A924JQV7-F1
#
_cell.length_a   1.000
_cell.length_b   1.000
_cell.length_c   1.000
_cell.angle_alpha   90.00
_cell.angle_beta   90.00
_cell.angle_gamma   90.00
#
_symmetry.space_group_name_H-M   'P 1'
#
loop_
_entity.id
_entity.type
_entity.pdbx_description
1 polymer ?
#
loop_
_entity_poly.entity_id
_entity_poly.type
_entity_poly.pdbx_seq_one_letter_code
_entity_poly.pdbx_strand_id
1 'polypeptide(L)'
;IHLKPEHLQYINHSCEPNVLFNTATMQLECLQPIKSGTELCFFYPATEWDMAQPFECLCSAASCIKQIQGAKYLSKKILPNYKLTAFIQSMLNK
;
A
#
# COMPACT_ATOMS: atom_id res chain seq x y z
N ILE A 1 9.54 12.89 -3.38
CA ILE A 1 8.27 13.39 -2.80
C ILE A 1 8.56 13.70 -1.34
N HIS A 2 8.18 14.87 -0.81
CA HIS A 2 8.42 15.20 0.61
C HIS A 2 7.10 15.05 1.38
N LEU A 3 7.01 14.04 2.25
CA LEU A 3 5.86 13.82 3.11
C LEU A 3 6.01 14.61 4.41
N LYS A 4 4.88 15.02 5.01
CA LYS A 4 4.86 15.68 6.31
C LYS A 4 3.88 14.93 7.24
N PRO A 5 4.31 14.55 8.46
CA PRO A 5 5.68 14.65 8.98
C PRO A 5 6.68 13.77 8.20
N GLU A 6 7.97 14.12 8.25
CA GLU A 6 9.01 13.51 7.41
C GLU A 6 9.09 11.99 7.56
N HIS A 7 8.86 11.47 8.78
CA HIS A 7 8.96 10.04 9.06
C HIS A 7 7.93 9.17 8.31
N LEU A 8 6.88 9.76 7.71
CA LEU A 8 5.94 9.02 6.89
C LEU A 8 6.59 8.38 5.65
N GLN A 9 7.74 8.90 5.19
CA GLN A 9 8.46 8.33 4.06
C GLN A 9 9.11 6.96 4.37
N TYR A 10 9.18 6.57 5.65
CA TYR A 10 9.77 5.31 6.09
C TYR A 10 8.73 4.21 6.37
N ILE A 11 7.45 4.46 6.08
CA ILE A 11 6.39 3.45 6.27
C ILE A 11 6.62 2.30 5.28
N ASN A 12 6.80 1.11 5.81
CA ASN A 12 7.12 -0.09 5.04
C ASN A 12 5.89 -0.70 4.35
N HIS A 13 6.18 -1.64 3.45
CA HIS A 13 5.15 -2.47 2.83
C HIS A 13 4.66 -3.56 3.78
N SER A 14 3.35 -3.81 3.78
CA SER A 14 2.78 -5.08 4.25
C SER A 14 1.66 -5.56 3.33
N CYS A 15 1.58 -6.88 3.12
CA CYS A 15 0.44 -7.52 2.45
C CYS A 15 -0.81 -7.55 3.36
N GLU A 16 -0.65 -7.31 4.67
CA GLU A 16 -1.71 -7.07 5.65
C GLU A 16 -1.50 -5.67 6.26
N PRO A 17 -1.84 -4.60 5.51
CA PRO A 17 -1.55 -3.23 5.92
C PRO A 17 -2.46 -2.77 7.07
N ASN A 18 -2.02 -1.76 7.82
CA ASN A 18 -2.85 -1.10 8.82
C ASN A 18 -3.13 0.37 8.50
N VAL A 19 -2.48 0.94 7.48
CA VAL A 19 -2.72 2.30 7.00
C VAL A 19 -2.80 2.38 5.47
N LEU A 20 -3.40 3.47 4.97
CA LEU A 20 -3.45 3.85 3.56
C LEU A 20 -3.04 5.31 3.40
N PHE A 21 -2.18 5.62 2.43
CA PHE A 21 -1.99 6.98 1.95
C PHE A 21 -3.12 7.35 0.99
N ASN A 22 -4.09 8.12 1.47
CA ASN A 22 -5.15 8.66 0.63
C ASN A 22 -4.64 9.93 -0.08
N THR A 23 -4.30 9.78 -1.35
CA THR A 23 -3.76 10.87 -2.17
C THR A 23 -4.83 11.89 -2.61
N ALA A 24 -6.12 11.58 -2.48
CA ALA A 24 -7.20 12.52 -2.78
C ALA A 24 -7.44 13.51 -1.62
N THR A 25 -7.33 13.03 -0.38
CA THR A 25 -7.51 13.87 0.84
C THR A 25 -6.20 14.35 1.44
N MET A 26 -5.05 13.85 0.95
CA MET A 26 -3.71 14.08 1.50
C MET A 26 -3.59 13.65 2.97
N GLN A 27 -4.18 12.50 3.30
CA GLN A 27 -4.19 11.95 4.67
C GLN A 27 -3.59 10.55 4.73
N LEU A 28 -3.04 10.20 5.88
CA LEU A 28 -2.77 8.83 6.26
C LEU A 28 -3.97 8.29 7.04
N GLU A 29 -4.66 7.32 6.48
CA GLU A 29 -5.90 6.77 7.04
C GLU A 29 -5.63 5.40 7.68
N CYS A 30 -6.11 5.21 8.91
CA CYS A 30 -6.09 3.89 9.54
C CYS A 30 -7.11 2.96 8.87
N LEU A 31 -6.69 1.73 8.57
CA LEU A 31 -7.57 0.66 8.06
C LEU A 31 -8.17 -0.18 9.20
N GLN A 32 -7.58 -0.08 10.39
CA GLN A 32 -7.96 -0.79 11.60
C GLN A 32 -7.46 -0.02 12.83
N PRO A 33 -7.97 -0.29 14.05
CA PRO A 33 -7.39 0.26 15.26
C PRO A 33 -5.91 -0.12 15.42
N ILE A 34 -5.04 0.86 15.68
CA ILE A 34 -3.58 0.66 15.80
C ILE A 34 -3.17 0.89 17.24
N LYS A 35 -2.51 -0.11 17.85
CA LYS A 35 -1.96 0.02 19.21
C LYS A 35 -0.64 0.79 19.17
N SER A 36 -0.34 1.51 20.25
CA SER A 36 0.96 2.17 20.40
C SER A 36 2.10 1.15 20.25
N GLY A 37 3.16 1.55 19.54
CA GLY A 37 4.31 0.69 19.23
C GLY A 37 4.10 -0.28 18.06
N THR A 38 2.91 -0.34 17.46
CA THR A 38 2.69 -1.10 16.22
C THR A 38 3.29 -0.36 15.04
N GLU A 39 4.08 -1.06 14.23
CA GLU A 39 4.64 -0.50 12.98
C GLU A 39 3.51 -0.10 12.03
N LEU A 40 3.62 1.06 11.39
CA LEU A 40 2.72 1.46 10.33
C LEU A 40 3.20 0.84 9.02
N CYS A 41 2.31 0.13 8.33
CA CYS A 41 2.60 -0.47 7.04
C CYS A 41 1.44 -0.26 6.08
N PHE A 42 1.74 -0.03 4.80
CA PHE A 42 0.73 0.09 3.75
C PHE A 42 0.98 -0.88 2.60
N PHE A 43 -0.05 -1.14 1.82
CA PHE A 43 0.08 -1.94 0.62
C PHE A 43 0.52 -1.04 -0.53
N TYR A 44 1.82 -1.05 -0.87
CA TYR A 44 2.37 -0.16 -1.92
C TYR A 44 1.58 -0.16 -3.24
N PRO A 45 1.10 -1.31 -3.74
CA PRO A 45 0.25 -1.32 -4.94
C PRO A 45 -1.10 -0.58 -4.78
N ALA A 46 -1.51 -0.18 -3.58
CA ALA A 46 -2.69 0.67 -3.38
C ALA A 46 -2.48 2.12 -3.86
N THR A 47 -1.22 2.54 -4.03
CA THR A 47 -0.84 3.90 -4.45
C THR A 47 0.01 3.90 -5.73
N GLU A 48 0.76 2.83 -5.99
CA GLU A 48 1.69 2.74 -7.13
C GLU A 48 1.19 1.78 -8.21
N TRP A 49 1.06 2.27 -9.43
CA TRP A 49 0.61 1.47 -10.57
C TRP A 49 1.71 0.56 -11.11
N ASP A 50 2.87 1.13 -11.40
CA ASP A 50 4.04 0.46 -11.97
C ASP A 50 5.27 0.99 -11.23
N MET A 51 5.91 0.12 -10.45
CA MET A 51 6.99 0.53 -9.56
C MET A 51 8.33 0.56 -10.28
N ALA A 52 9.08 1.64 -10.11
CA ALA A 52 10.41 1.78 -10.71
C ALA A 52 11.41 0.74 -10.18
N GLN A 53 11.25 0.29 -8.93
CA GLN A 53 12.13 -0.68 -8.26
C GLN A 53 11.28 -1.75 -7.54
N PRO A 54 10.92 -2.84 -8.25
CA PRO A 54 10.27 -3.99 -7.63
C PRO A 54 11.15 -4.72 -6.62
N PHE A 55 10.56 -5.39 -5.64
CA PHE A 55 11.29 -6.10 -4.59
C PHE A 55 10.58 -7.37 -4.08
N GLU A 56 11.36 -8.27 -3.46
CA GLU A 56 10.84 -9.43 -2.72
C GLU A 56 10.32 -9.00 -1.34
N CYS A 57 9.08 -9.35 -1.03
CA CYS A 57 8.38 -8.97 0.17
C CYS A 57 8.80 -9.80 1.38
N LEU A 58 9.21 -9.13 2.45
CA LEU A 58 9.63 -9.73 3.71
C LEU A 58 8.63 -9.50 4.86
N CYS A 59 7.39 -9.07 4.55
CA CYS A 59 6.40 -8.69 5.58
C CYS A 59 5.90 -9.85 6.47
N SER A 60 6.20 -11.10 6.11
CA SER A 60 5.84 -12.31 6.86
C SER A 60 4.32 -12.54 7.10
N ALA A 61 3.46 -11.73 6.47
CA ALA A 61 2.00 -11.91 6.52
C ALA A 61 1.57 -13.26 5.93
N ALA A 62 0.53 -13.86 6.50
CA ALA A 62 0.00 -15.15 6.02
C ALA A 62 -0.50 -15.05 4.57
N SER A 63 -1.06 -13.90 4.21
CA SER A 63 -1.53 -13.57 2.85
C SER A 63 -0.48 -12.93 1.94
N CYS A 64 0.82 -13.07 2.26
CA CYS A 64 1.90 -12.44 1.50
C CYS A 64 1.95 -12.85 0.02
N ILE A 65 1.93 -11.85 -0.88
CA ILE A 65 1.95 -12.04 -2.34
C ILE A 65 3.36 -12.18 -2.95
N LYS A 66 4.40 -12.29 -2.10
CA LYS A 66 5.82 -12.50 -2.42
C LYS A 66 6.51 -11.38 -3.18
N GLN A 67 6.06 -10.98 -4.37
CA GLN A 67 6.75 -9.96 -5.17
C GLN A 67 5.92 -8.68 -5.26
N ILE A 68 6.52 -7.53 -4.94
CA ILE A 68 5.88 -6.21 -5.00
C ILE A 68 6.40 -5.44 -6.21
N GLN A 69 5.51 -5.13 -7.15
CA GLN A 69 5.86 -4.53 -8.45
C GLN A 69 4.92 -3.38 -8.87
N GLY A 70 3.90 -3.07 -8.05
CA GLY A 70 2.81 -2.15 -8.39
C GLY A 70 1.52 -2.86 -8.81
N ALA A 71 0.41 -2.13 -8.83
CA ALA A 71 -0.93 -2.67 -9.07
C ALA A 71 -1.11 -3.34 -10.44
N LYS A 72 -0.40 -2.85 -11.46
CA LYS A 72 -0.44 -3.34 -12.85
C LYS A 72 -0.19 -4.84 -12.96
N TYR A 73 0.62 -5.39 -12.06
CA TYR A 73 1.08 -6.78 -12.10
C TYR A 73 0.23 -7.73 -11.24
N LEU A 74 -0.74 -7.21 -10.49
CA LEU A 74 -1.57 -8.01 -9.61
C LEU A 74 -2.82 -8.52 -10.32
N SER A 75 -3.19 -9.76 -10.01
CA SER A 75 -4.41 -10.33 -10.57
C SER A 75 -5.66 -9.61 -10.04
N LYS A 76 -6.72 -9.63 -10.84
CA LYS A 76 -8.05 -9.14 -10.46
C LYS A 76 -8.66 -9.88 -9.25
N LYS A 77 -8.05 -10.96 -8.77
CA LYS A 77 -8.47 -11.68 -7.55
C LYS A 77 -7.81 -11.14 -6.27
N ILE A 78 -6.66 -10.47 -6.40
CA ILE A 78 -5.87 -9.97 -5.26
C ILE A 78 -6.32 -8.56 -4.89
N LEU A 79 -6.36 -7.66 -5.88
CA LEU A 79 -6.64 -6.24 -5.69
C LEU A 79 -7.95 -5.92 -4.95
N PRO A 80 -9.07 -6.67 -5.17
CA PRO A 80 -10.32 -6.41 -4.44
C PRO A 80 -10.22 -6.60 -2.92
N ASN A 81 -9.18 -7.26 -2.40
CA ASN A 81 -8.98 -7.44 -0.97
C ASN A 81 -8.36 -6.21 -0.28
N TYR A 82 -8.04 -5.15 -1.03
CA TYR A 82 -7.35 -3.98 -0.53
C TYR A 82 -8.16 -2.70 -0.75
N LYS A 83 -8.03 -1.75 0.19
CA LYS A 83 -8.48 -0.37 -0.05
C LYS A 83 -7.47 0.30 -0.99
N LEU A 84 -7.93 0.68 -2.18
CA LEU A 84 -7.11 1.30 -3.23
C LEU A 84 -7.37 2.80 -3.31
N THR A 85 -6.36 3.59 -3.68
CA THR A 85 -6.56 5.01 -4.00
C THR A 85 -7.40 5.21 -5.26
N ALA A 86 -8.02 6.37 -5.38
CA ALA A 86 -8.79 6.75 -6.58
C ALA A 86 -7.95 6.66 -7.87
N PHE A 87 -6.65 6.96 -7.79
CA PHE A 87 -5.71 6.81 -8.90
C PHE A 87 -5.64 5.36 -9.39
N ILE A 88 -5.40 4.40 -8.48
CA ILE A 88 -5.30 2.98 -8.85
C ILE A 88 -6.64 2.45 -9.36
N GLN A 89 -7.76 2.85 -8.73
CA GLN A 89 -9.10 2.50 -9.22
C GLN A 89 -9.33 3.00 -10.65
N SER A 90 -8.94 4.23 -10.97
CA SER A 90 -9.02 4.78 -12.33
C SER A 90 -8.17 3.97 -13.32
N MET A 91 -6.96 3.55 -12.92
CA MET A 91 -6.07 2.77 -13.78
C MET A 91 -6.61 1.35 -14.08
N LEU A 92 -7.36 0.75 -13.15
CA LEU A 92 -7.99 -0.56 -13.36
C LEU A 92 -9.19 -0.55 -14.31
N ASN A 93 -9.80 0.62 -14.50
CA ASN A 93 -10.97 0.82 -15.35
C ASN A 93 -10.61 1.38 -16.75
N LYS A 94 -9.32 1.59 -17.02
CA LYS A 94 -8.79 1.91 -18.35
C LYS A 94 -8.56 0.63 -19.15
#